data_AF-A0A535JDY2-F1
#
_entry.id   AF-A0A535JDY2-F1
#
_cell.length_a   1.000
_cell.length_b   1.000
_cell.length_c   1.000
_cell.angle_alpha   90.00
_cell.angle_beta   90.00
_cell.angle_gamma   90.00
#
_symmetry.space_group_name_H-M   'P 1'
#
loop_
_entity.id
_entity.type
_entity.pdbx_description
1 polymer ?
#
loop_
_entity_poly.entity_id
_entity_poly.type
_entity_poly.pdbx_seq_one_letter_code
_entity_poly.pdbx_strand_id
1 'polypeptide(L)'
;MSGVASTRPAPTLEGLAELARLSLDGSSEAIERILSLARAALDMDVAVVGAFDGDFVVQAVDGENEWFDLEVGSRIPVEQGDLPTLVHDAVADVRTADLPITRESGIGAYIGVPIRLWDGTLYGTLCCLSRSPEPSLNVRDVRFLRVLAEIVADQVDREQLESEKRRLEWSRIRGVLDRDDIDVEFQPVFDLDDCTIVSLEALARFWTEPMRSPSVWFAEATEVGLGVELELAAIRSALQRLDEFPPGVAIALNVSPTTALDSRFGELLVGVADRVVIEITEHAQVDDYDALRTALAPLRERGAQLAIDDVGAGF
;
A
#
# COMPACT_ATOMS: atom_id res chain seq x y z
N MET A 1 -35.18 -30.90 -34.82
CA MET A 1 -34.51 -31.48 -33.64
C MET A 1 -34.42 -30.37 -32.62
N SER A 2 -35.12 -30.49 -31.48
CA SER A 2 -35.10 -29.47 -30.42
C SER A 2 -33.80 -29.59 -29.62
N GLY A 3 -32.92 -28.59 -29.73
CA GLY A 3 -31.75 -28.47 -28.86
C GLY A 3 -32.23 -28.21 -27.43
N VAL A 4 -31.89 -29.12 -26.52
CA VAL A 4 -32.07 -28.91 -25.08
C VAL A 4 -31.09 -27.81 -24.69
N ALA A 5 -31.60 -26.69 -24.17
CA ALA A 5 -30.76 -25.65 -23.59
C ALA A 5 -29.98 -26.28 -22.43
N SER A 6 -28.68 -26.49 -22.62
CA SER A 6 -27.77 -26.95 -21.58
C SER A 6 -27.70 -25.84 -20.54
N THR A 7 -28.37 -26.02 -19.41
CA THR A 7 -28.33 -25.07 -18.30
C THR A 7 -26.97 -25.17 -17.63
N ARG A 8 -26.21 -24.08 -17.61
CA ARG A 8 -24.92 -23.99 -16.90
C ARG A 8 -25.10 -24.41 -15.43
N PRO A 9 -24.19 -25.24 -14.88
CA PRO A 9 -24.29 -25.70 -13.50
C PRO A 9 -24.22 -24.53 -12.52
N ALA A 10 -24.89 -24.68 -11.37
CA ALA A 10 -24.81 -23.70 -10.29
C ALA A 10 -23.36 -23.59 -9.75
N PRO A 11 -22.92 -22.42 -9.25
CA PRO A 11 -21.64 -22.31 -8.58
C PRO A 11 -21.57 -23.30 -7.42
N THR A 12 -20.43 -23.98 -7.30
CA THR A 12 -20.21 -25.02 -6.28
C THR A 12 -20.01 -24.41 -4.90
N LEU A 13 -20.18 -25.21 -3.84
CA LEU A 13 -19.85 -24.80 -2.46
C LEU A 13 -18.38 -24.34 -2.32
N GLU A 14 -17.48 -24.92 -3.12
CA GLU A 14 -16.08 -24.49 -3.22
C GLU A 14 -15.98 -23.06 -3.78
N GLY A 15 -16.71 -22.74 -4.85
CA GLY A 15 -16.75 -21.38 -5.39
C GLY A 15 -17.34 -20.34 -4.42
N LEU A 16 -18.32 -20.72 -3.59
CA LEU A 16 -18.83 -19.83 -2.54
C LEU A 16 -17.82 -19.61 -1.40
N ALA A 17 -17.05 -20.63 -1.03
CA ALA A 17 -15.99 -20.50 -0.04
C ALA A 17 -14.81 -19.66 -0.55
N GLU A 18 -14.51 -19.74 -1.84
CA GLU A 18 -13.50 -18.92 -2.50
C GLU A 18 -13.90 -17.44 -2.53
N LEU A 19 -15.17 -17.12 -2.83
CA LEU A 19 -15.70 -15.76 -2.75
C LEU A 19 -15.54 -15.12 -1.36
N ALA A 20 -15.83 -15.89 -0.31
CA ALA A 20 -15.66 -15.42 1.06
C ALA A 20 -14.19 -15.14 1.41
N ARG A 21 -13.25 -15.94 0.87
CA ARG A 21 -11.81 -15.69 1.04
C ARG A 21 -11.35 -14.46 0.28
N LEU A 22 -11.81 -14.28 -0.95
CA LEU A 22 -11.45 -13.13 -1.79
C LEU A 22 -11.98 -11.79 -1.24
N SER A 23 -13.12 -11.82 -0.55
CA SER A 23 -13.61 -10.64 0.17
C SER A 23 -12.78 -10.30 1.41
N LEU A 24 -12.02 -11.24 1.97
CA LEU A 24 -11.21 -11.03 3.18
C LEU A 24 -9.72 -10.83 2.88
N ASP A 25 -9.26 -11.21 1.68
CA ASP A 25 -7.90 -11.03 1.21
C ASP A 25 -7.68 -9.56 0.84
N GLY A 26 -6.69 -8.89 1.43
CA GLY A 26 -6.32 -7.50 1.13
C GLY A 26 -5.11 -7.39 0.20
N SER A 27 -4.75 -8.49 -0.48
CA SER A 27 -3.62 -8.50 -1.41
C SER A 27 -4.00 -7.88 -2.76
N SER A 28 -3.00 -7.26 -3.40
CA SER A 28 -3.10 -6.74 -4.77
C SER A 28 -3.49 -7.82 -5.80
N GLU A 29 -3.33 -9.11 -5.47
CA GLU A 29 -3.74 -10.25 -6.30
C GLU A 29 -5.24 -10.59 -6.21
N ALA A 30 -6.00 -9.96 -5.30
CA ALA A 30 -7.40 -10.30 -5.08
C ALA A 30 -8.25 -10.07 -6.36
N ILE A 31 -8.01 -8.98 -7.08
CA ILE A 31 -8.72 -8.67 -8.33
C ILE A 31 -8.41 -9.72 -9.41
N GLU A 32 -7.15 -10.13 -9.56
CA GLU A 32 -6.75 -11.15 -10.54
C GLU A 32 -7.45 -12.49 -10.28
N ARG A 33 -7.56 -12.90 -9.02
CA ARG A 33 -8.29 -14.12 -8.64
C ARG A 33 -9.80 -14.01 -8.91
N ILE A 34 -10.39 -12.84 -8.67
CA ILE A 34 -11.80 -12.59 -9.02
C ILE A 34 -12.02 -12.68 -10.53
N LEU A 35 -11.10 -12.14 -11.33
CA LEU A 35 -11.13 -12.25 -12.79
C LEU A 35 -11.04 -13.70 -13.25
N SER A 36 -10.12 -14.47 -12.66
CA SER A 36 -9.95 -15.90 -12.94
C SER A 36 -11.23 -16.68 -12.63
N LEU A 37 -11.86 -16.41 -11.49
CA LEU A 37 -13.14 -17.00 -11.10
C LEU A 37 -14.27 -16.61 -12.06
N ALA A 38 -14.36 -15.33 -12.44
CA ALA A 38 -15.35 -14.83 -13.40
C ALA A 38 -15.23 -15.57 -14.74
N ARG A 39 -14.01 -15.65 -15.28
CA ARG A 39 -13.70 -16.29 -16.54
C ARG A 39 -14.05 -17.78 -16.52
N ALA A 40 -13.56 -18.50 -15.51
CA ALA A 40 -13.77 -19.94 -15.38
C ALA A 40 -15.25 -20.31 -15.15
N ALA A 41 -15.96 -19.56 -14.30
CA ALA A 41 -17.37 -19.84 -14.02
C ALA A 41 -18.30 -19.51 -15.19
N LEU A 42 -17.92 -18.53 -16.02
CA LEU A 42 -18.70 -18.11 -17.19
C LEU A 42 -18.27 -18.79 -18.49
N ASP A 43 -17.22 -19.61 -18.46
CA ASP A 43 -16.63 -20.26 -19.65
C ASP A 43 -16.31 -19.23 -20.76
N MET A 44 -15.66 -18.13 -20.37
CA MET A 44 -15.29 -17.03 -21.26
C MET A 44 -13.79 -17.07 -21.56
N ASP A 45 -13.35 -16.43 -22.64
CA ASP A 45 -11.93 -16.42 -23.03
C ASP A 45 -11.11 -15.44 -22.19
N VAL A 46 -11.71 -14.31 -21.80
CA VAL A 46 -11.06 -13.21 -21.07
C VAL A 46 -12.01 -12.59 -20.05
N ALA A 47 -11.49 -12.19 -18.89
CA ALA A 47 -12.16 -11.33 -17.93
C ALA A 47 -11.32 -10.06 -17.67
N VAL A 48 -11.98 -8.91 -17.56
CA VAL A 48 -11.36 -7.59 -17.46
C VAL A 48 -12.06 -6.75 -16.40
N VAL A 49 -11.27 -6.08 -15.57
CA VAL A 49 -11.70 -4.89 -14.83
C VAL A 49 -11.10 -3.68 -15.53
N GLY A 50 -11.93 -2.71 -15.88
CA GLY A 50 -11.45 -1.42 -16.36
C GLY A 50 -12.17 -0.26 -15.70
N ALA A 51 -11.45 0.85 -15.56
CA ALA A 51 -11.93 2.09 -14.97
C ALA A 51 -12.24 3.13 -16.06
N PHE A 52 -13.12 4.08 -15.77
CA PHE A 52 -13.41 5.18 -16.68
C PHE A 52 -12.60 6.43 -16.32
N ASP A 53 -11.78 6.90 -17.27
CA ASP A 53 -11.03 8.16 -17.23
C ASP A 53 -11.12 8.85 -18.59
N GLY A 54 -12.34 9.28 -18.93
CA GLY A 54 -12.74 9.66 -20.30
C GLY A 54 -12.94 8.45 -21.21
N ASP A 55 -11.93 7.59 -21.32
CA ASP A 55 -11.96 6.30 -21.99
C ASP A 55 -12.10 5.15 -20.98
N PHE A 56 -12.39 3.94 -21.46
CA PHE A 56 -12.27 2.73 -20.67
C PHE A 56 -10.81 2.28 -20.62
N VAL A 57 -10.20 2.33 -19.43
CA VAL A 57 -8.79 1.97 -19.21
C VAL A 57 -8.72 0.62 -18.49
N VAL A 58 -8.08 -0.36 -19.11
CA VAL A 58 -7.91 -1.70 -18.54
C VAL A 58 -7.01 -1.61 -17.30
N GLN A 59 -7.55 -2.02 -16.14
CA GLN A 59 -6.83 -2.02 -14.86
C GLN A 59 -6.28 -3.40 -14.52
N ALA A 60 -7.04 -4.45 -14.85
CA ALA A 60 -6.64 -5.83 -14.65
C ALA A 60 -7.29 -6.72 -15.71
N VAL A 61 -6.59 -7.79 -16.09
CA VAL A 61 -7.06 -8.73 -17.10
C VAL A 61 -6.58 -10.16 -16.79
N ASP A 62 -7.43 -11.15 -17.03
CA ASP A 62 -7.09 -12.58 -16.95
C ASP A 62 -7.62 -13.33 -18.17
N GLY A 63 -6.83 -14.26 -18.71
CA GLY A 63 -7.23 -15.13 -19.84
C GLY A 63 -6.43 -14.90 -21.12
N GLU A 64 -7.05 -15.18 -22.26
CA GLU A 64 -6.41 -15.05 -23.59
C GLU A 64 -6.42 -13.59 -24.11
N ASN A 65 -5.92 -12.66 -23.31
CA ASN A 65 -6.06 -11.22 -23.53
C ASN A 65 -5.27 -10.68 -24.73
N GLU A 66 -4.15 -11.33 -25.08
CA GLU A 66 -3.34 -11.01 -26.27
C GLU A 66 -4.17 -11.08 -27.56
N TRP A 67 -5.13 -12.01 -27.66
CA TRP A 67 -6.01 -12.12 -28.82
C TRP A 67 -6.87 -10.87 -29.03
N PHE A 68 -7.26 -10.23 -27.93
CA PHE A 68 -8.16 -9.09 -27.95
C PHE A 68 -7.42 -7.74 -27.96
N ASP A 69 -6.08 -7.74 -28.03
CA ASP A 69 -5.24 -6.53 -27.85
C ASP A 69 -5.53 -5.81 -26.51
N LEU A 70 -5.80 -6.59 -25.46
CA LEU A 70 -6.10 -6.07 -24.12
C LEU A 70 -4.91 -6.30 -23.20
N GLU A 71 -4.26 -5.22 -22.80
CA GLU A 71 -3.20 -5.21 -21.80
C GLU A 71 -3.56 -4.22 -20.68
N VAL A 72 -2.97 -4.39 -19.51
CA VAL A 72 -3.11 -3.40 -18.43
C VAL A 72 -2.60 -2.05 -18.92
N GLY A 73 -3.43 -1.02 -18.80
CA GLY A 73 -3.18 0.33 -19.32
C GLY A 73 -3.72 0.59 -20.73
N SER A 74 -4.21 -0.42 -21.46
CA SER A 74 -4.87 -0.22 -22.75
C SER A 74 -6.08 0.70 -22.60
N ARG A 75 -6.21 1.67 -23.50
CA ARG A 75 -7.32 2.63 -23.55
C ARG A 75 -8.27 2.28 -24.68
N ILE A 76 -9.53 2.08 -24.35
CA ILE A 76 -10.60 1.74 -25.30
C ILE A 76 -11.56 2.93 -25.36
N PRO A 77 -11.75 3.56 -26.55
CA PRO A 77 -12.57 4.75 -26.71
C PRO A 77 -14.05 4.37 -26.67
N VAL A 78 -14.57 4.15 -25.46
CA VAL A 78 -15.97 3.81 -25.18
C VAL A 78 -16.43 4.66 -24.00
N GLU A 79 -17.59 5.30 -24.15
CA GLU A 79 -18.14 6.17 -23.12
C GLU A 79 -18.85 5.39 -22.00
N GLN A 80 -18.89 6.04 -20.83
CA GLN A 80 -19.53 5.54 -19.63
C GLN A 80 -21.06 5.45 -19.83
N GLY A 81 -21.58 4.23 -19.97
CA GLY A 81 -23.03 3.96 -20.12
C GLY A 81 -23.43 3.31 -21.45
N ASP A 82 -22.52 3.29 -22.43
CA ASP A 82 -22.77 2.67 -23.74
C ASP A 82 -22.56 1.15 -23.76
N LEU A 83 -21.91 0.61 -22.73
CA LEU A 83 -21.63 -0.82 -22.64
C LEU A 83 -22.90 -1.61 -22.32
N PRO A 84 -23.36 -2.50 -23.23
CA PRO A 84 -24.53 -3.34 -22.99
C PRO A 84 -24.24 -4.36 -21.89
N THR A 85 -25.20 -4.68 -21.01
CA THR A 85 -24.95 -5.66 -19.93
C THR A 85 -24.68 -7.08 -20.43
N LEU A 86 -25.31 -7.48 -21.55
CA LEU A 86 -25.21 -8.83 -22.10
C LEU A 86 -25.42 -8.78 -23.62
N VAL A 87 -24.53 -9.48 -24.33
CA VAL A 87 -24.51 -9.66 -25.78
C VAL A 87 -24.10 -11.10 -26.07
N HIS A 88 -25.04 -11.90 -26.57
CA HIS A 88 -24.81 -13.31 -26.89
C HIS A 88 -24.03 -13.52 -28.18
N ASP A 89 -24.20 -12.62 -29.14
CA ASP A 89 -23.52 -12.62 -30.43
C ASP A 89 -23.22 -11.17 -30.81
N ALA A 90 -21.98 -10.74 -30.66
CA ALA A 90 -21.60 -9.35 -30.86
C ALA A 90 -21.64 -8.92 -32.33
N VAL A 91 -21.49 -9.87 -33.27
CA VAL A 91 -21.58 -9.60 -34.72
C VAL A 91 -23.05 -9.48 -35.14
N ALA A 92 -23.96 -10.19 -34.48
CA ALA A 92 -25.40 -10.11 -34.76
C ALA A 92 -26.14 -9.02 -33.97
N ASP A 93 -25.56 -8.49 -32.89
CA ASP A 93 -26.19 -7.46 -32.07
C ASP A 93 -26.01 -6.06 -32.65
N VAL A 94 -27.12 -5.38 -32.94
CA VAL A 94 -27.14 -4.03 -33.54
C VAL A 94 -26.38 -2.98 -32.73
N ARG A 95 -26.18 -3.18 -31.43
CA ARG A 95 -25.46 -2.25 -30.55
C ARG A 95 -23.94 -2.38 -30.68
N THR A 96 -23.45 -3.54 -31.08
CA THR A 96 -22.01 -3.86 -31.09
C THR A 96 -21.45 -4.18 -32.47
N ALA A 97 -22.28 -4.58 -33.43
CA ALA A 97 -21.85 -5.07 -34.75
C ALA A 97 -21.02 -4.07 -35.57
N ASP A 98 -21.16 -2.77 -35.30
CA ASP A 98 -20.41 -1.69 -35.98
C ASP A 98 -19.19 -1.20 -35.19
N LEU A 99 -18.95 -1.69 -33.97
CA LEU A 99 -17.81 -1.27 -33.16
C LEU A 99 -16.49 -1.84 -33.74
N PRO A 100 -15.42 -1.02 -33.86
CA PRO A 100 -14.12 -1.49 -34.34
C PRO A 100 -13.61 -2.71 -33.58
N ILE A 101 -13.70 -2.69 -32.24
CA ILE A 101 -13.27 -3.78 -31.37
C ILE A 101 -14.04 -5.10 -31.62
N THR A 102 -15.29 -5.03 -32.10
CA THR A 102 -16.06 -6.24 -32.44
C THR A 102 -15.57 -6.86 -33.76
N ARG A 103 -15.18 -6.04 -34.74
CA ARG A 103 -14.75 -6.50 -36.07
C ARG A 103 -13.26 -6.84 -36.16
N GLU A 104 -12.42 -6.07 -35.47
CA GLU A 104 -10.96 -6.15 -35.54
C GLU A 104 -10.43 -7.19 -34.54
N SER A 105 -10.92 -7.17 -33.30
CA SER A 105 -10.53 -8.12 -32.24
C SER A 105 -11.37 -9.41 -32.23
N GLY A 106 -12.39 -9.51 -33.07
CA GLY A 106 -13.20 -10.71 -33.25
C GLY A 106 -14.00 -11.12 -32.01
N ILE A 107 -14.65 -10.16 -31.35
CA ILE A 107 -15.51 -10.46 -30.19
C ILE A 107 -16.76 -11.21 -30.68
N GLY A 108 -16.98 -12.40 -30.13
CA GLY A 108 -18.16 -13.23 -30.36
C GLY A 108 -19.25 -13.00 -29.31
N ALA A 109 -18.89 -12.84 -28.04
CA ALA A 109 -19.86 -12.55 -26.96
C ALA A 109 -19.28 -11.64 -25.89
N TYR A 110 -20.17 -10.94 -25.18
CA TYR A 110 -19.82 -10.01 -24.11
C TYR A 110 -20.83 -10.09 -22.96
N ILE A 111 -20.33 -10.06 -21.73
CA ILE A 111 -21.13 -9.83 -20.53
C ILE A 111 -20.39 -8.84 -19.64
N GLY A 112 -21.09 -7.84 -19.12
CA GLY A 112 -20.46 -6.79 -18.33
C GLY A 112 -21.41 -6.15 -17.34
N VAL A 113 -20.86 -5.75 -16.19
CA VAL A 113 -21.62 -5.12 -15.10
C VAL A 113 -20.83 -3.94 -14.54
N PRO A 114 -21.51 -2.85 -14.14
CA PRO A 114 -20.83 -1.70 -13.58
C PRO A 114 -20.22 -2.03 -12.21
N ILE A 115 -19.05 -1.50 -11.95
CA ILE A 115 -18.40 -1.47 -10.63
C ILE A 115 -18.71 -0.11 -10.02
N ARG A 116 -19.46 -0.10 -8.91
CA ARG A 116 -19.82 1.11 -8.18
C ARG A 116 -19.18 1.09 -6.81
N LEU A 117 -18.44 2.14 -6.50
CA LEU A 117 -17.80 2.34 -5.21
C LEU A 117 -18.86 2.59 -4.12
N TRP A 118 -18.44 2.53 -2.85
CA TRP A 118 -19.31 2.68 -1.69
C TRP A 118 -20.09 4.00 -1.66
N ASP A 119 -19.55 5.06 -2.27
CA ASP A 119 -20.17 6.38 -2.38
C ASP A 119 -21.19 6.49 -3.53
N GLY A 120 -21.34 5.42 -4.33
CA GLY A 120 -22.22 5.34 -5.49
C GLY A 120 -21.57 5.75 -6.82
N THR A 121 -20.33 6.25 -6.79
CA THR A 121 -19.55 6.63 -7.95
C THR A 121 -19.34 5.42 -8.86
N LEU A 122 -19.56 5.59 -10.16
CA LEU A 122 -19.28 4.55 -11.15
C LEU A 122 -17.79 4.56 -11.48
N TYR A 123 -17.05 3.62 -10.89
CA TYR A 123 -15.62 3.45 -11.12
C TYR A 123 -15.33 2.90 -12.51
N GLY A 124 -16.07 1.87 -12.91
CA GLY A 124 -15.65 1.04 -14.04
C GLY A 124 -16.65 -0.04 -14.42
N THR A 125 -16.16 -1.03 -15.17
CA THR A 125 -16.92 -2.22 -15.55
C THR A 125 -16.08 -3.47 -15.31
N LEU A 126 -16.70 -4.49 -14.71
CA LEU A 126 -16.22 -5.86 -14.74
C LEU A 126 -16.90 -6.56 -15.92
N CYS A 127 -16.12 -7.05 -16.87
CA CYS A 127 -16.66 -7.72 -18.05
C CYS A 127 -15.89 -8.99 -18.42
N CYS A 128 -16.56 -9.86 -19.17
CA CYS A 128 -15.96 -11.03 -19.79
C CYS A 128 -16.29 -11.06 -21.28
N LEU A 129 -15.32 -11.52 -22.06
CA LEU A 129 -15.36 -11.56 -23.52
C LEU A 129 -15.11 -12.98 -24.00
N SER A 130 -15.77 -13.36 -25.09
CA SER A 130 -15.47 -14.59 -25.81
C SER A 130 -15.29 -14.31 -27.29
N ARG A 131 -14.46 -15.10 -27.96
CA ARG A 131 -14.27 -15.13 -29.42
C ARG A 131 -15.45 -15.78 -30.13
N SER A 132 -16.20 -16.63 -29.43
CA SER A 132 -17.36 -17.32 -29.97
C SER A 132 -18.65 -16.67 -29.45
N PRO A 133 -19.74 -16.69 -30.24
CA PRO A 133 -21.07 -16.41 -29.71
C PRO A 133 -21.37 -17.35 -28.54
N GLU A 134 -22.02 -16.84 -27.49
CA GLU A 134 -22.34 -17.62 -26.30
C GLU A 134 -23.83 -17.55 -25.93
N PRO A 135 -24.69 -18.36 -26.58
CA PRO A 135 -26.14 -18.31 -26.39
C PRO A 135 -26.62 -18.76 -25.00
N SER A 136 -25.77 -19.44 -24.21
CA SER A 136 -26.16 -19.97 -22.91
C SER A 136 -26.02 -18.95 -21.77
N LEU A 137 -25.33 -17.83 -22.01
CA LEU A 137 -25.29 -16.70 -21.09
C LEU A 137 -26.70 -16.20 -20.76
N ASN A 138 -26.97 -15.91 -19.50
CA ASN A 138 -28.30 -15.52 -19.06
C ASN A 138 -28.26 -14.58 -17.85
N VAL A 139 -29.44 -14.21 -17.34
CA VAL A 139 -29.57 -13.24 -16.24
C VAL A 139 -28.91 -13.75 -14.94
N ARG A 140 -28.79 -15.06 -14.74
CA ARG A 140 -28.07 -15.62 -13.58
C ARG A 140 -26.58 -15.30 -13.65
N ASP A 141 -25.99 -15.38 -14.84
CA ASP A 141 -24.58 -15.04 -15.07
C ASP A 141 -24.34 -13.55 -14.80
N VAL A 142 -25.27 -12.69 -15.23
CA VAL A 142 -25.23 -11.25 -14.91
C VAL A 142 -25.29 -11.03 -13.40
N ARG A 143 -26.15 -11.76 -12.66
CA ARG A 143 -26.24 -11.64 -11.20
C ARG A 143 -24.98 -12.14 -10.51
N PHE A 144 -24.39 -13.23 -11.00
CA PHE A 144 -23.12 -13.74 -10.50
C PHE A 144 -22.01 -12.71 -10.70
N LEU A 145 -21.87 -12.18 -11.91
CA LEU A 145 -20.88 -11.15 -12.22
C LEU A 145 -21.09 -9.88 -11.39
N ARG A 146 -22.35 -9.51 -11.07
CA ARG A 146 -22.63 -8.39 -10.14
C ARG A 146 -22.09 -8.61 -8.74
N VAL A 147 -22.21 -9.82 -8.20
CA VAL A 147 -21.62 -10.15 -6.88
C VAL A 147 -20.09 -10.01 -6.95
N LEU A 148 -19.46 -10.48 -8.03
CA LEU A 148 -18.03 -10.29 -8.23
C LEU A 148 -17.65 -8.80 -8.32
N ALA A 149 -18.45 -8.00 -9.04
CA ALA A 149 -18.22 -6.57 -9.17
C ALA A 149 -18.38 -5.81 -7.85
N GLU A 150 -19.27 -6.25 -6.95
CA GLU A 150 -19.38 -5.72 -5.59
C GLU A 150 -18.11 -6.02 -4.76
N ILE A 151 -17.52 -7.23 -4.91
CA ILE A 151 -16.26 -7.57 -4.25
C ILE A 151 -15.10 -6.74 -4.84
N VAL A 152 -15.05 -6.58 -6.16
CA VAL A 152 -14.04 -5.71 -6.82
C VAL A 152 -14.18 -4.27 -6.34
N ALA A 153 -15.40 -3.74 -6.23
CA ALA A 153 -15.63 -2.39 -5.73
C ALA A 153 -15.05 -2.20 -4.32
N ASP A 154 -15.31 -3.15 -3.42
CA ASP A 154 -14.80 -3.09 -2.04
C ASP A 154 -13.27 -3.16 -1.97
N GLN A 155 -12.63 -3.94 -2.86
CA GLN A 155 -11.17 -3.96 -2.96
C GLN A 155 -10.60 -2.64 -3.47
N VAL A 156 -11.19 -2.08 -4.54
CA VAL A 156 -10.80 -0.77 -5.08
C VAL A 156 -10.95 0.33 -4.04
N ASP A 157 -12.05 0.32 -3.28
CA ASP A 157 -12.30 1.28 -2.21
C ASP A 157 -11.25 1.20 -1.10
N ARG A 158 -10.88 -0.02 -0.69
CA ARG A 158 -9.81 -0.25 0.31
C ARG A 158 -8.46 0.25 -0.18
N GLU A 159 -8.06 -0.10 -1.41
CA GLU A 159 -6.81 0.37 -1.99
C GLU A 159 -6.75 1.90 -2.09
N GLN A 160 -7.85 2.54 -2.50
CA GLN A 160 -7.95 3.99 -2.56
C GLN A 160 -7.82 4.65 -1.18
N LEU A 161 -8.51 4.12 -0.18
CA LEU A 161 -8.41 4.58 1.21
C LEU A 161 -6.98 4.44 1.76
N GLU A 162 -6.33 3.31 1.54
CA GLU A 162 -4.94 3.08 1.97
C GLU A 162 -3.95 3.98 1.25
N SER A 163 -4.14 4.20 -0.05
CA SER A 163 -3.31 5.11 -0.84
C SER A 163 -3.49 6.55 -0.38
N GLU A 164 -4.73 6.97 -0.11
CA GLU A 164 -5.00 8.30 0.43
C GLU A 164 -4.41 8.48 1.83
N LYS A 165 -4.57 7.48 2.72
CA LYS A 165 -3.94 7.46 4.05
C LYS A 165 -2.42 7.66 3.92
N ARG A 166 -1.74 6.82 3.12
CA ARG A 166 -0.29 6.92 2.88
C ARG A 166 0.12 8.28 2.33
N ARG A 167 -0.65 8.82 1.38
CA ARG A 167 -0.39 10.15 0.81
C ARG A 167 -0.50 11.26 1.86
N LEU A 168 -1.51 11.19 2.74
CA LEU A 168 -1.71 12.15 3.82
C LEU A 168 -0.60 12.06 4.87
N GLU A 169 -0.20 10.86 5.26
CA GLU A 169 0.93 10.60 6.16
C GLU A 169 2.23 11.14 5.57
N TRP A 170 2.56 10.77 4.34
CA TRP A 170 3.75 11.25 3.63
C TRP A 170 3.79 12.78 3.58
N SER A 171 2.68 13.42 3.19
CA SER A 171 2.57 14.88 3.09
C SER A 171 2.79 15.56 4.45
N ARG A 172 2.25 14.97 5.52
CA ARG A 172 2.38 15.50 6.87
C ARG A 172 3.83 15.43 7.36
N ILE A 173 4.48 14.28 7.21
CA ILE A 173 5.87 14.06 7.62
C ILE A 173 6.80 14.95 6.81
N ARG A 174 6.58 15.01 5.49
CA ARG A 174 7.32 15.93 4.62
C ARG A 174 7.18 17.38 5.05
N GLY A 175 5.97 17.79 5.44
CA GLY A 175 5.71 19.14 5.95
C GLY A 175 6.48 19.48 7.23
N VAL A 176 6.66 18.53 8.14
CA VAL A 176 7.49 18.71 9.35
C VAL A 176 8.97 18.82 8.98
N LEU A 177 9.46 17.91 8.11
CA LEU A 177 10.84 17.90 7.64
C LEU A 177 11.22 19.19 6.91
N ASP A 178 10.38 19.68 6.01
CA ASP A 178 10.67 20.88 5.21
C ASP A 178 10.67 22.17 6.06
N ARG A 179 10.06 22.15 7.25
CA ARG A 179 10.00 23.29 8.18
C ARG A 179 10.97 23.18 9.34
N ASP A 180 11.69 22.07 9.47
CA ASP A 180 12.45 21.70 10.67
C ASP A 180 11.60 21.83 11.96
N ASP A 181 10.30 21.49 11.89
CA ASP A 181 9.31 21.71 12.96
C ASP A 181 9.27 20.52 13.94
N ILE A 182 10.44 20.17 14.47
CA ILE A 182 10.63 19.11 15.45
C ILE A 182 11.23 19.72 16.70
N ASP A 183 10.45 19.70 17.77
CA ASP A 183 10.91 20.12 19.09
C ASP A 183 11.51 18.92 19.84
N VAL A 184 12.34 19.19 20.84
CA VAL A 184 13.02 18.16 21.64
C VAL A 184 12.93 18.55 23.10
N GLU A 185 12.35 17.65 23.89
CA GLU A 185 12.40 17.70 25.35
C GLU A 185 13.55 16.84 25.86
N PHE A 186 14.14 17.23 27.00
CA PHE A 186 15.26 16.53 27.59
C PHE A 186 14.87 15.96 28.94
N GLN A 187 14.86 14.64 29.07
CA GLN A 187 14.55 13.95 30.32
C GLN A 187 15.86 13.61 31.06
N PRO A 188 16.08 14.13 32.28
CA PRO A 188 17.32 13.86 33.00
C PRO A 188 17.42 12.40 33.49
N VAL A 189 18.61 11.83 33.32
CA VAL A 189 19.03 10.55 33.92
C VAL A 189 19.99 10.85 35.06
N PHE A 190 19.73 10.27 36.23
CA PHE A 190 20.49 10.53 37.45
C PHE A 190 21.39 9.36 37.82
N ASP A 191 22.61 9.67 38.27
CA ASP A 191 23.39 8.76 39.09
C ASP A 191 22.69 8.58 40.45
N LEU A 192 22.49 7.34 40.90
CA LEU A 192 21.75 7.06 42.13
C LEU A 192 22.59 7.20 43.40
N ASP A 193 23.93 7.18 43.28
CA ASP A 193 24.82 7.29 44.43
C ASP A 193 24.93 8.74 44.91
N ASP A 194 25.03 9.71 43.99
CA ASP A 194 25.21 11.12 44.31
C ASP A 194 24.10 12.06 43.80
N CYS A 195 23.07 11.52 43.14
CA CYS A 195 21.94 12.26 42.56
C CYS A 195 22.36 13.35 41.56
N THR A 196 23.50 13.18 40.89
CA THR A 196 23.93 14.06 39.81
C THR A 196 23.35 13.65 38.46
N ILE A 197 23.16 14.61 37.55
CA ILE A 197 22.69 14.32 36.20
C ILE A 197 23.87 13.80 35.38
N VAL A 198 23.74 12.59 34.82
CA VAL A 198 24.77 11.96 33.99
C VAL A 198 24.48 12.08 32.50
N SER A 199 23.20 12.03 32.13
CA SER A 199 22.76 12.23 30.75
C SER A 199 21.35 12.84 30.69
N LEU A 200 20.99 13.27 29.49
CA LEU A 200 19.68 13.80 29.15
C LEU A 200 19.15 13.04 27.95
N GLU A 201 18.07 12.30 28.11
CA GLU A 201 17.41 11.62 26.99
C GLU A 201 16.68 12.65 26.13
N ALA A 202 17.04 12.73 24.85
CA ALA A 202 16.42 13.60 23.87
C ALA A 202 15.14 12.94 23.33
N LEU A 203 14.00 13.53 23.67
CA LEU A 203 12.68 13.04 23.31
C LEU A 203 12.01 14.00 22.33
N ALA A 204 11.82 13.55 21.10
CA ALA A 204 11.15 14.35 20.07
C ALA A 204 9.72 14.73 20.48
N ARG A 205 9.27 15.91 20.06
CA ARG A 205 7.91 16.43 20.21
C ARG A 205 7.45 17.04 18.90
N PHE A 206 6.22 16.74 18.53
CA PHE A 206 5.60 17.17 17.28
C PHE A 206 4.37 18.00 17.60
N TRP A 207 4.48 19.33 17.54
CA TRP A 207 3.42 20.26 17.91
C TRP A 207 2.53 20.65 16.73
N THR A 208 2.14 19.67 15.92
CA THR A 208 1.36 19.88 14.69
C THR A 208 0.08 19.05 14.68
N GLU A 209 -0.96 19.57 14.03
CA GLU A 209 -2.26 18.90 13.98
C GLU A 209 -2.32 17.83 12.88
N PRO A 210 -2.89 16.63 13.15
CA PRO A 210 -3.43 16.19 14.43
C PRO A 210 -2.32 15.89 15.46
N MET A 211 -2.51 16.32 16.71
CA MET A 211 -1.58 16.02 17.80
C MET A 211 -1.45 14.51 18.03
N ARG A 212 -0.22 13.99 17.99
CA ARG A 212 0.08 12.55 18.06
C ARG A 212 1.36 12.31 18.85
N SER A 213 1.51 11.11 19.42
CA SER A 213 2.74 10.72 20.12
C SER A 213 3.91 10.56 19.13
N PRO A 214 5.16 10.76 19.58
CA PRO A 214 6.34 10.55 18.74
C PRO A 214 6.40 9.15 18.12
N SER A 215 5.98 8.12 18.87
CA SER A 215 5.92 6.74 18.38
C SER A 215 5.05 6.58 17.12
N VAL A 216 3.91 7.28 17.04
CA VAL A 216 3.05 7.27 15.85
C VAL A 216 3.73 7.97 14.67
N TRP A 217 4.42 9.08 14.92
CA TRP A 217 5.15 9.80 13.87
C TRP A 217 6.26 8.96 13.25
N PHE A 218 7.08 8.31 14.08
CA PHE A 218 8.16 7.46 13.59
C PHE A 218 7.63 6.20 12.89
N ALA A 219 6.53 5.62 13.37
CA ALA A 219 5.87 4.50 12.69
C ALA A 219 5.33 4.90 11.31
N GLU A 220 4.57 6.00 11.22
CA GLU A 220 4.04 6.51 9.95
C GLU A 220 5.18 6.88 8.98
N ALA A 221 6.26 7.48 9.49
CA ALA A 221 7.43 7.80 8.68
C ALA A 221 8.10 6.56 8.13
N THR A 222 8.17 5.48 8.90
CA THR A 222 8.66 4.19 8.42
C THR A 222 7.74 3.62 7.35
N GLU A 223 6.41 3.63 7.56
CA GLU A 223 5.41 3.13 6.60
C GLU A 223 5.47 3.85 5.24
N VAL A 224 5.79 5.15 5.23
CA VAL A 224 5.88 5.97 4.00
C VAL A 224 7.31 6.20 3.49
N GLY A 225 8.31 5.52 4.05
CA GLY A 225 9.70 5.57 3.59
C GLY A 225 10.47 6.87 3.92
N LEU A 226 10.07 7.58 4.97
CA LEU A 226 10.71 8.80 5.49
C LEU A 226 11.26 8.63 6.93
N GLY A 227 11.36 7.39 7.42
CA GLY A 227 11.76 7.10 8.80
C GLY A 227 13.15 7.63 9.16
N VAL A 228 14.16 7.33 8.34
CA VAL A 228 15.54 7.77 8.56
C VAL A 228 15.65 9.29 8.49
N GLU A 229 14.99 9.93 7.54
CA GLU A 229 14.96 11.39 7.40
C GLU A 229 14.40 12.06 8.67
N LEU A 230 13.31 11.51 9.22
CA LEU A 230 12.68 12.04 10.43
C LEU A 230 13.55 11.86 11.67
N GLU A 231 14.17 10.69 11.84
CA GLU A 231 15.12 10.44 12.94
C GLU A 231 16.34 11.36 12.86
N LEU A 232 16.94 11.52 11.68
CA LEU A 232 18.08 12.42 11.48
C LEU A 232 17.71 13.89 11.76
N ALA A 233 16.49 14.30 11.43
CA ALA A 233 16.00 15.64 11.74
C ALA A 233 15.82 15.83 13.25
N ALA A 234 15.22 14.87 13.95
CA ALA A 234 15.07 14.90 15.41
C ALA A 234 16.44 14.92 16.13
N ILE A 235 17.39 14.09 15.68
CA ILE A 235 18.76 14.05 16.19
C ILE A 235 19.44 15.41 15.98
N ARG A 236 19.28 16.02 14.80
CA ARG A 236 19.83 17.34 14.51
C ARG A 236 19.26 18.41 15.45
N SER A 237 17.94 18.41 15.70
CA SER A 237 17.30 19.32 16.67
C SER A 237 17.84 19.12 18.09
N ALA A 238 18.09 17.88 18.51
CA ALA A 238 18.68 17.59 19.82
C ALA A 238 20.13 18.11 19.92
N LEU A 239 20.95 17.86 18.91
CA LEU A 239 22.36 18.25 18.89
C LEU A 239 22.55 19.78 18.81
N GLN A 240 21.62 20.52 18.21
CA GLN A 240 21.64 21.99 18.21
C GLN A 240 21.59 22.60 19.62
N ARG A 241 21.07 21.84 20.59
CA ARG A 241 20.92 22.27 21.99
C ARG A 241 22.00 21.70 22.91
N LEU A 242 22.98 20.98 22.37
CA LEU A 242 24.05 20.33 23.14
C LEU A 242 24.87 21.32 23.99
N ASP A 243 25.07 22.54 23.50
CA ASP A 243 25.80 23.59 24.20
C ASP A 243 24.99 24.27 25.31
N GLU A 244 23.70 23.97 25.46
CA GLU A 244 22.89 24.40 26.60
C GLU A 244 23.27 23.65 27.89
N PHE A 245 23.94 22.49 27.77
CA PHE A 245 24.23 21.59 28.88
C PHE A 245 25.72 21.55 29.24
N PRO A 246 26.08 21.31 30.52
CA PRO A 246 27.47 21.21 30.94
C PRO A 246 28.25 20.14 30.16
N PRO A 247 29.57 20.32 29.91
CA PRO A 247 30.38 19.36 29.13
C PRO A 247 30.40 17.93 29.68
N GLY A 248 30.15 17.75 30.98
CA GLY A 248 30.09 16.42 31.62
C GLY A 248 28.73 15.72 31.54
N VAL A 249 27.71 16.36 30.96
CA VAL A 249 26.38 15.77 30.77
C VAL A 249 26.24 15.37 29.30
N ALA A 250 26.00 14.08 29.05
CA ALA A 250 25.78 13.55 27.71
C ALA A 250 24.32 13.72 27.27
N ILE A 251 24.06 13.76 25.96
CA ILE A 251 22.71 13.63 25.41
C ILE A 251 22.52 12.20 24.92
N ALA A 252 21.45 11.55 25.35
CA ALA A 252 21.01 10.26 24.85
C ALA A 252 20.13 10.45 23.61
N LEU A 253 20.47 9.77 22.52
CA LEU A 253 19.77 9.83 21.25
C LEU A 253 19.18 8.46 20.94
N ASN A 254 17.86 8.42 20.77
CA ASN A 254 17.14 7.26 20.26
C ASN A 254 17.43 7.07 18.76
N VAL A 255 17.98 5.92 18.37
CA VAL A 255 18.41 5.64 16.98
C VAL A 255 18.00 4.23 16.57
N SER A 256 17.25 4.11 15.47
CA SER A 256 16.94 2.80 14.89
C SER A 256 18.19 2.17 14.24
N PRO A 257 18.26 0.83 14.11
CA PRO A 257 19.34 0.16 13.39
C PRO A 257 19.54 0.69 11.97
N THR A 258 18.45 0.98 11.26
CA THR A 258 18.49 1.53 9.90
C THR A 258 19.17 2.89 9.86
N THR A 259 18.83 3.80 10.78
CA THR A 259 19.47 5.13 10.89
C THR A 259 20.92 5.02 11.33
N ALA A 260 21.24 4.09 12.24
CA ALA A 260 22.62 3.86 12.69
C ALA A 260 23.55 3.38 11.57
N LEU A 261 23.01 2.69 10.56
CA LEU A 261 23.72 2.27 9.34
C LEU A 261 23.85 3.38 8.29
N ASP A 262 23.04 4.43 8.37
CA ASP A 262 23.08 5.55 7.43
C ASP A 262 24.31 6.45 7.69
N SER A 263 25.10 6.73 6.66
CA SER A 263 26.32 7.52 6.80
C SER A 263 26.06 8.95 7.30
N ARG A 264 24.88 9.52 7.00
CA ARG A 264 24.47 10.86 7.44
C ARG A 264 24.39 10.95 8.97
N PHE A 265 24.05 9.85 9.64
CA PHE A 265 24.05 9.81 11.11
C PHE A 265 25.46 10.01 11.67
N GLY A 266 26.44 9.28 11.12
CA GLY A 266 27.84 9.40 11.53
C GLY A 266 28.43 10.79 11.28
N GLU A 267 27.95 11.50 10.25
CA GLU A 267 28.32 12.88 9.93
C GLU A 267 27.80 13.88 10.97
N LEU A 268 26.59 13.68 11.51
CA LEU A 268 26.01 14.54 12.55
C LEU A 268 26.81 14.53 13.85
N LEU A 269 27.49 13.43 14.15
CA LEU A 269 28.23 13.24 15.39
C LEU A 269 29.70 13.64 15.31
N VAL A 270 30.15 14.17 14.17
CA VAL A 270 31.53 14.68 14.02
C VAL A 270 31.76 15.84 14.99
N GLY A 271 32.69 15.64 15.94
CA GLY A 271 33.09 16.67 16.90
C GLY A 271 32.26 16.72 18.19
N VAL A 272 31.23 15.87 18.32
CA VAL A 272 30.35 15.81 19.50
C VAL A 272 30.12 14.39 20.03
N ALA A 273 30.71 13.38 19.39
CA ALA A 273 30.51 11.97 19.73
C ALA A 273 30.79 11.66 21.21
N ASP A 274 31.80 12.27 21.81
CA ASP A 274 32.17 12.10 23.23
C ASP A 274 31.12 12.63 24.23
N ARG A 275 30.14 13.40 23.74
CA ARG A 275 29.03 13.93 24.54
C ARG A 275 27.69 13.25 24.24
N VAL A 276 27.71 12.11 23.57
CA VAL A 276 26.50 11.43 23.11
C VAL A 276 26.44 9.97 23.59
N VAL A 277 25.25 9.58 24.06
CA VAL A 277 24.85 8.18 24.24
C VAL A 277 23.95 7.82 23.08
N ILE A 278 24.30 6.77 22.33
CA ILE A 278 23.46 6.23 21.26
C ILE A 278 22.62 5.11 21.86
N GLU A 279 21.31 5.26 21.83
CA GLU A 279 20.35 4.28 22.35
C GLU A 279 19.73 3.54 21.17
N ILE A 280 20.07 2.25 21.05
CA ILE A 280 19.51 1.39 20.00
C ILE A 280 18.25 0.72 20.57
N THR A 281 17.11 0.97 19.94
CA THR A 281 15.83 0.37 20.33
C THR A 281 15.76 -1.10 19.89
N GLU A 282 15.37 -2.03 20.77
CA GLU A 282 15.34 -3.47 20.43
C GLU A 282 14.21 -3.87 19.47
N HIS A 283 13.15 -3.06 19.40
CA HIS A 283 11.92 -3.37 18.66
C HIS A 283 12.10 -3.39 17.12
N ALA A 284 13.25 -2.94 16.61
CA ALA A 284 13.62 -3.10 15.21
C ALA A 284 14.50 -4.35 15.06
N GLN A 285 14.05 -5.34 14.27
CA GLN A 285 14.87 -6.52 13.95
C GLN A 285 16.23 -6.06 13.39
N VAL A 286 17.30 -6.34 14.13
CA VAL A 286 18.65 -6.14 13.64
C VAL A 286 18.99 -7.32 12.74
N ASP A 287 18.81 -7.14 11.44
CA ASP A 287 19.11 -8.17 10.44
C ASP A 287 20.62 -8.50 10.40
N ASP A 288 21.48 -7.52 10.68
CA ASP A 288 22.93 -7.65 10.64
C ASP A 288 23.63 -6.87 11.77
N TYR A 289 23.86 -7.55 12.89
CA TYR A 289 24.61 -7.01 14.03
C TYR A 289 26.07 -6.68 13.70
N ASP A 290 26.68 -7.37 12.73
CA ASP A 290 28.06 -7.12 12.33
C ASP A 290 28.18 -5.82 11.54
N ALA A 291 27.23 -5.55 10.65
CA ALA A 291 27.12 -4.28 9.95
C ALA A 291 26.89 -3.12 10.94
N LEU A 292 25.97 -3.28 11.89
CA LEU A 292 25.69 -2.26 12.91
C LEU A 292 26.91 -1.96 13.77
N ARG A 293 27.61 -3.01 14.25
CA ARG A 293 28.86 -2.86 15.00
C ARG A 293 29.92 -2.13 14.19
N THR A 294 30.04 -2.45 12.90
CA THR A 294 31.01 -1.80 12.00
C THR A 294 30.68 -0.33 11.79
N ALA A 295 29.40 0.01 11.62
CA ALA A 295 28.95 1.39 11.45
C ALA A 295 29.14 2.24 12.72
N LEU A 296 28.92 1.66 13.90
CA LEU A 296 29.05 2.36 15.19
C LEU A 296 30.49 2.42 15.73
N ALA A 297 31.40 1.56 15.27
CA ALA A 297 32.77 1.50 15.78
C ALA A 297 33.52 2.85 15.70
N PRO A 298 33.48 3.60 14.57
CA PRO A 298 34.14 4.91 14.49
C PRO A 298 33.55 5.96 15.43
N LEU A 299 32.27 5.84 15.83
CA LEU A 299 31.63 6.74 16.78
C LEU A 299 32.10 6.42 18.20
N ARG A 300 32.20 5.13 18.54
CA ARG A 300 32.72 4.66 19.83
C ARG A 300 34.19 5.02 20.03
N GLU A 301 35.01 4.91 19.00
CA GLU A 301 36.42 5.35 19.03
C GLU A 301 36.55 6.86 19.30
N ARG A 302 35.53 7.65 18.94
CA ARG A 302 35.45 9.09 19.19
C ARG A 302 34.77 9.44 20.53
N GLY A 303 34.43 8.45 21.34
CA GLY A 303 33.90 8.64 22.71
C GLY A 303 32.40 8.43 22.87
N ALA A 304 31.65 8.12 21.80
CA ALA A 304 30.23 7.84 21.92
C ALA A 304 29.98 6.60 22.78
N GLN A 305 29.05 6.73 23.72
CA GLN A 305 28.55 5.62 24.50
C GLN A 305 27.43 4.93 23.74
N LEU A 306 27.21 3.65 24.04
CA LEU A 306 26.16 2.83 23.43
C LEU A 306 25.32 2.23 24.54
N ALA A 307 24.02 2.45 24.48
CA ALA A 307 23.03 1.81 25.32
C ALA A 307 22.03 1.03 24.43
N ILE A 308 21.38 0.04 25.05
CA ILE A 308 20.28 -0.70 24.44
C ILE A 308 19.05 -0.30 25.22
N ASP A 309 18.05 0.22 24.51
CA ASP A 309 16.78 0.61 25.10
C ASP A 309 15.81 -0.59 25.12
N ASP A 310 14.91 -0.63 26.11
CA ASP A 310 13.91 -1.71 26.32
C ASP A 310 14.44 -3.13 26.60
N VAL A 311 15.65 -3.29 27.17
CA VAL A 311 16.17 -4.62 27.54
C VAL A 311 15.24 -5.32 28.56
N GLY A 312 14.41 -6.25 28.08
CA GLY A 312 13.55 -7.11 28.91
C GLY A 312 12.03 -6.98 28.70
N ALA A 313 11.56 -6.35 27.62
CA ALA A 313 10.13 -6.23 27.34
C ALA A 313 9.47 -7.46 26.64
N GLY A 314 10.23 -8.43 26.10
CA GLY A 314 9.61 -9.69 25.65
C GLY A 314 10.49 -10.73 24.96
N PHE A 315 10.86 -11.77 25.70
CA PHE A 315 11.04 -13.14 25.19
C PHE A 315 9.73 -13.92 25.32
#